data_AF-A0A6P2GXG0-F1
#
_entry.id   AF-A0A6P2GXG0-F1
#
_cell.length_a   1.000
_cell.length_b   1.000
_cell.length_c   1.000
_cell.angle_alpha   90.00
_cell.angle_beta   90.00
_cell.angle_gamma   90.00
#
_symmetry.space_group_name_H-M   'P 1'
#
loop_
_entity.id
_entity.type
_entity.pdbx_description
1 polymer ?
#
loop_
_entity_poly.entity_id
_entity_poly.type
_entity_poly.pdbx_seq_one_letter_code
_entity_poly.pdbx_strand_id
1 'polypeptide(L)'
;MCKHASNFTHAVTLTMKSRCEYMGPKGLMQRYLTEIEAKENFRQFIQCLNSIVYGNAAKRFGASVHVIPVLEGLATNKQLHYHCMIGNFRVGADEALIDSAIRTAWLKTDFGNVQIDIQSLTSEGWIDYITKEVGIGDADNVDYDNVHIPEE
;
A
#
# COMPACT_ATOMS: atom_id res chain seq x y z
N MET A 1 -1.58 3.80 -25.84
CA MET A 1 -1.09 2.94 -24.74
C MET A 1 -0.54 3.85 -23.66
N CYS A 2 -1.12 3.82 -22.44
CA CYS A 2 -0.59 4.56 -21.30
C CYS A 2 0.82 4.08 -20.98
N LYS A 3 1.83 4.93 -21.18
CA LYS A 3 3.26 4.59 -21.09
C LYS A 3 3.70 4.09 -19.69
N HIS A 4 2.87 4.27 -18.66
CA HIS A 4 3.20 3.95 -17.28
C HIS A 4 2.58 2.62 -16.79
N ALA A 5 1.68 2.02 -17.57
CA ALA A 5 0.99 0.77 -17.21
C ALA A 5 1.95 -0.40 -16.96
N SER A 6 3.03 -0.49 -17.72
CA SER A 6 4.05 -1.55 -17.59
C SER A 6 4.85 -1.49 -16.30
N ASN A 7 4.74 -0.39 -15.54
CA ASN A 7 5.52 -0.18 -14.32
C ASN A 7 4.82 -0.72 -13.07
N PHE A 8 3.54 -1.09 -13.17
CA PHE A 8 2.78 -1.75 -12.11
C PHE A 8 2.69 -3.23 -12.42
N THR A 9 3.06 -4.06 -11.46
CA THR A 9 3.18 -5.51 -11.66
C THR A 9 2.33 -6.31 -10.70
N HIS A 10 1.82 -5.70 -9.63
CA HIS A 10 1.04 -6.37 -8.60
C HIS A 10 -0.18 -5.56 -8.17
N ALA A 11 -1.29 -6.25 -7.97
CA ALA A 11 -2.45 -5.77 -7.23
C ALA A 11 -2.36 -6.32 -5.81
N VAL A 12 -2.54 -5.45 -4.82
CA VAL A 12 -2.36 -5.77 -3.42
C VAL A 12 -3.55 -5.26 -2.63
N THR A 13 -4.14 -6.13 -1.82
CA THR A 13 -5.16 -5.76 -0.84
C THR A 13 -4.59 -5.89 0.57
N LEU A 14 -4.51 -4.77 1.29
CA LEU A 14 -3.96 -4.68 2.64
C LEU A 14 -5.08 -4.38 3.63
N THR A 15 -5.44 -5.36 4.46
CA THR A 15 -6.46 -5.17 5.49
C THR A 15 -5.88 -4.47 6.71
N MET A 16 -6.61 -3.52 7.30
CA MET A 16 -6.20 -2.82 8.52
C MET A 16 -6.88 -3.37 9.78
N LYS A 17 -6.19 -3.31 10.92
CA LYS A 17 -6.79 -3.51 12.24
C LYS A 17 -7.62 -2.28 12.62
N SER A 18 -8.73 -2.45 13.33
CA SER A 18 -9.55 -1.32 13.80
C SER A 18 -8.93 -0.53 14.96
N ARG A 19 -7.96 -1.11 15.65
CA ARG A 19 -7.22 -0.49 16.76
C ARG A 19 -5.81 -1.09 16.88
N CYS A 20 -4.90 -0.31 17.45
CA CYS A 20 -3.58 -0.76 17.86
C CYS A 20 -3.35 -0.42 19.35
N GLU A 21 -2.36 -1.08 19.95
CA GLU A 21 -1.94 -0.82 21.33
C GLU A 21 -0.55 -0.20 21.30
N TYR A 22 -0.32 0.83 22.12
CA TYR A 22 0.96 1.51 22.22
C TYR A 22 1.29 1.83 23.68
N MET A 23 2.60 1.93 23.97
CA MET A 23 3.06 2.30 25.30
C MET A 23 3.03 3.82 25.46
N GLY A 24 2.12 4.30 26.31
CA GLY A 24 2.02 5.70 26.68
C GLY A 24 2.58 5.99 28.09
N PRO A 25 2.55 7.26 28.52
CA PRO A 25 3.05 7.66 29.84
C PRO A 25 2.32 7.01 31.02
N LYS A 26 1.09 6.52 30.79
CA LYS A 26 0.23 5.88 31.79
C LYS A 26 0.17 4.35 31.65
N GLY A 27 1.04 3.76 30.84
CA GLY A 27 1.04 2.32 30.54
C GLY A 27 0.50 2.00 29.15
N LEU A 28 -0.05 0.80 28.97
CA LEU A 28 -0.62 0.35 27.70
C LEU A 28 -1.88 1.16 27.36
N MET A 29 -1.86 1.83 26.22
CA MET A 29 -2.95 2.65 25.70
C MET A 29 -3.42 2.10 24.36
N GLN A 30 -4.67 2.39 24.00
CA GLN A 30 -5.25 1.99 22.72
C GLN A 30 -5.43 3.19 21.82
N ARG A 31 -5.18 3.01 20.53
CA ARG A 31 -5.47 3.97 19.48
C ARG A 31 -6.42 3.35 18.47
N TYR A 32 -7.46 4.09 18.12
CA TYR A 32 -8.44 3.65 17.13
C TYR A 32 -8.01 4.11 15.74
N LEU A 33 -8.29 3.27 14.75
CA LEU A 33 -8.02 3.61 13.36
C LEU A 33 -8.98 4.73 12.93
N THR A 34 -8.39 5.80 12.41
CA THR A 34 -9.08 6.90 11.72
C THR A 34 -8.55 6.99 10.29
N GLU A 35 -9.17 7.78 9.42
CA GLU A 35 -8.63 8.03 8.08
C GLU A 35 -7.21 8.61 8.13
N ILE A 36 -6.95 9.54 9.05
CA ILE A 36 -5.62 10.14 9.24
C ILE A 36 -4.60 9.06 9.64
N GLU A 37 -4.94 8.23 10.62
CA GLU A 37 -4.08 7.10 11.03
C GLU A 37 -3.89 6.10 9.89
N ALA A 38 -4.91 5.89 9.04
CA ALA A 38 -4.81 4.99 7.89
C ALA A 38 -3.78 5.50 6.88
N LYS A 39 -3.86 6.78 6.50
CA LYS A 39 -2.92 7.45 5.59
C LYS A 39 -1.50 7.49 6.15
N GLU A 40 -1.34 7.76 7.44
CA GLU A 40 -0.04 7.74 8.11
C GLU A 40 0.55 6.33 8.17
N ASN A 41 -0.27 5.33 8.51
CA ASN A 41 0.15 3.92 8.54
C ASN A 41 0.58 3.46 7.13
N PHE A 42 -0.15 3.86 6.10
CA PHE A 42 0.20 3.55 4.71
C PHE A 42 1.53 4.18 4.29
N ARG A 43 1.76 5.44 4.66
CA ARG A 43 3.05 6.10 4.45
C ARG A 43 4.21 5.34 5.11
N GLN A 44 4.02 4.88 6.34
CA GLN A 44 5.02 4.07 7.06
C GLN A 44 5.25 2.72 6.35
N PHE A 45 4.19 2.09 5.84
CA PHE A 45 4.28 0.88 5.03
C PHE A 45 5.17 1.11 3.79
N ILE A 46 4.94 2.17 3.01
CA ILE A 46 5.74 2.48 1.82
C ILE A 46 7.19 2.76 2.17
N GLN A 47 7.45 3.51 3.25
CA GLN A 47 8.82 3.75 3.73
C GLN A 47 9.53 2.44 4.12
N CYS A 48 8.82 1.55 4.81
CA CYS A 48 9.35 0.25 5.20
C CYS A 48 9.63 -0.63 3.97
N LEU A 49 8.69 -0.69 3.03
CA LEU A 49 8.81 -1.43 1.78
C LEU A 49 10.00 -0.93 0.95
N ASN A 50 10.13 0.38 0.78
CA ASN A 50 11.27 0.98 0.08
C ASN A 50 12.60 0.66 0.76
N SER A 51 12.64 0.67 2.09
CA SER A 51 13.82 0.26 2.85
C SER A 51 14.17 -1.21 2.65
N ILE A 52 13.18 -2.11 2.52
CA ILE A 52 13.41 -3.54 2.26
C ILE A 52 13.87 -3.75 0.82
N VAL A 53 13.22 -3.11 -0.15
CA VAL A 53 13.45 -3.32 -1.59
C VAL A 53 14.75 -2.65 -2.06
N TYR A 54 15.00 -1.39 -1.68
CA TYR A 54 16.12 -0.61 -2.20
C TYR A 54 17.23 -0.34 -1.18
N GLY A 55 16.99 -0.60 0.12
CA GLY A 55 17.95 -0.32 1.18
C GLY A 55 18.36 1.15 1.20
N ASN A 56 19.68 1.40 1.21
CA ASN A 56 20.24 2.75 1.23
C ASN A 56 19.88 3.57 -0.01
N ALA A 57 19.54 2.94 -1.14
CA ALA A 57 19.17 3.68 -2.35
C ALA A 57 17.85 4.44 -2.20
N ALA A 58 16.92 3.95 -1.37
CA ALA A 58 15.70 4.69 -1.05
C ALA A 58 16.02 6.04 -0.39
N LYS A 59 16.95 6.05 0.57
CA LYS A 59 17.35 7.26 1.30
C LYS A 59 18.27 8.18 0.49
N ARG A 60 19.20 7.62 -0.28
CA ARG A 60 20.25 8.39 -0.98
C ARG A 60 19.83 8.91 -2.34
N PHE A 61 18.98 8.16 -3.04
CA PHE A 61 18.64 8.42 -4.45
C PHE A 61 17.13 8.54 -4.68
N GLY A 62 16.31 8.50 -3.63
CA GLY A 62 14.85 8.58 -3.76
C GLY A 62 14.22 7.36 -4.44
N ALA A 63 14.92 6.22 -4.50
CA ALA A 63 14.38 5.02 -5.12
C ALA A 63 13.13 4.53 -4.37
N SER A 64 12.00 4.47 -5.07
CA SER A 64 10.71 4.08 -4.50
C SER A 64 9.99 3.11 -5.41
N VAL A 65 9.21 2.22 -4.81
CA VAL A 65 8.17 1.50 -5.54
C VAL A 65 7.17 2.51 -6.09
N HIS A 66 6.56 2.20 -7.23
CA HIS A 66 5.39 2.93 -7.68
C HIS A 66 4.16 2.36 -6.99
N VAL A 67 3.28 3.23 -6.53
CA VAL A 67 2.04 2.84 -5.88
C VAL A 67 0.89 3.80 -6.21
N ILE A 68 -0.28 3.22 -6.49
CA ILE A 68 -1.56 3.93 -6.55
C ILE A 68 -2.45 3.29 -5.47
N PRO A 69 -2.58 3.92 -4.29
CA PRO A 69 -3.41 3.42 -3.20
C PRO A 69 -4.83 3.97 -3.25
N VAL A 70 -5.80 3.09 -3.01
CA VAL A 70 -7.22 3.40 -2.83
C VAL A 70 -7.63 2.91 -1.44
N LEU A 71 -8.16 3.81 -0.61
CA LEU A 71 -8.63 3.50 0.73
C LEU A 71 -10.14 3.25 0.71
N GLU A 72 -10.55 2.04 1.08
CA GLU A 72 -11.94 1.63 1.08
C GLU A 72 -12.47 1.35 2.49
N GLY A 73 -13.80 1.42 2.62
CA GLY A 73 -14.53 1.13 3.86
C GLY A 73 -14.94 2.36 4.67
N LEU A 74 -14.46 3.55 4.34
CA LEU A 74 -14.81 4.81 5.01
C LEU A 74 -16.31 5.13 4.91
N ALA A 75 -16.85 5.15 3.69
CA ALA A 75 -18.26 5.48 3.45
C ALA A 75 -19.25 4.44 3.99
N THR A 76 -18.81 3.17 4.12
CA THR A 76 -19.67 2.05 4.52
C THR A 76 -19.51 1.64 5.98
N ASN A 77 -18.66 2.34 6.76
CA ASN A 77 -18.29 2.01 8.13
C ASN A 77 -17.85 0.54 8.32
N LYS A 78 -17.26 -0.02 7.25
CA LYS A 78 -16.69 -1.37 7.22
C LYS A 78 -15.23 -1.32 7.66
N GLN A 79 -14.62 -2.50 7.81
CA GLN A 79 -13.19 -2.60 8.06
C GLN A 79 -12.40 -1.92 6.93
N LEU A 80 -11.51 -1.01 7.30
CA LEU A 80 -10.67 -0.30 6.34
C LEU A 80 -9.65 -1.23 5.69
N HIS A 81 -9.49 -1.04 4.40
CA HIS A 81 -8.55 -1.78 3.59
C HIS A 81 -8.01 -0.90 2.47
N TYR A 82 -6.76 -1.14 2.11
CA TYR A 82 -6.12 -0.49 0.99
C TYR A 82 -6.12 -1.45 -0.20
N HIS A 83 -6.70 -1.02 -1.31
CA HIS A 83 -6.49 -1.62 -2.63
C HIS A 83 -5.40 -0.83 -3.34
N CYS A 84 -4.29 -1.49 -3.65
CA CYS A 84 -3.12 -0.84 -4.22
C CYS A 84 -2.69 -1.51 -5.50
N MET A 85 -2.30 -0.70 -6.48
CA MET A 85 -1.39 -1.16 -7.51
C MET A 85 0.03 -0.84 -7.10
N ILE A 86 0.94 -1.82 -7.15
CA ILE A 86 2.35 -1.65 -6.80
C ILE A 86 3.25 -2.17 -7.91
N GLY A 87 4.38 -1.50 -8.14
CA GLY A 87 5.42 -2.00 -9.02
C GLY A 87 6.75 -1.27 -8.88
N ASN A 88 7.55 -1.24 -9.94
CA ASN A 88 8.94 -0.77 -9.96
C ASN A 88 9.93 -1.58 -9.08
N PHE A 89 9.60 -2.82 -8.71
CA PHE A 89 10.51 -3.66 -7.92
C PHE A 89 11.87 -3.83 -8.61
N ARG A 90 12.92 -4.08 -7.81
CA ARG A 90 14.28 -4.27 -8.33
C ARG A 90 14.31 -5.35 -9.41
N VAL A 91 15.09 -5.10 -10.47
CA VAL A 91 15.33 -6.07 -11.54
C VAL A 91 15.84 -7.39 -10.94
N GLY A 92 15.17 -8.49 -11.28
CA GLY A 92 15.49 -9.83 -10.79
C GLY A 92 14.85 -10.21 -9.45
N ALA A 93 14.01 -9.36 -8.86
CA ALA A 93 13.14 -9.77 -7.75
C ALA A 93 12.08 -10.74 -8.27
N ASP A 94 12.04 -11.94 -7.70
CA ASP A 94 10.98 -12.91 -7.97
C ASP A 94 9.71 -12.64 -7.15
N GLU A 95 8.62 -13.32 -7.47
CA GLU A 95 7.33 -13.15 -6.79
C GLU A 95 7.41 -13.45 -5.29
N ALA A 96 8.23 -14.42 -4.88
CA ALA A 96 8.37 -14.80 -3.47
C ALA A 96 9.06 -13.71 -2.64
N LEU A 97 10.10 -13.08 -3.20
CA LEU A 97 10.77 -11.93 -2.60
C LEU A 97 9.84 -10.72 -2.49
N ILE A 98 9.03 -10.47 -3.53
CA ILE A 98 8.07 -9.37 -3.55
C ILE A 98 6.97 -9.59 -2.51
N ASP A 99 6.37 -10.78 -2.47
CA ASP A 99 5.35 -11.15 -1.48
C ASP A 99 5.90 -10.99 -0.05
N SER A 100 7.07 -11.57 0.21
CA SER A 100 7.73 -11.47 1.52
C SER A 100 8.02 -10.03 1.92
N ALA A 101 8.50 -9.20 0.99
CA ALA A 101 8.79 -7.79 1.26
C ALA A 101 7.52 -6.99 1.61
N ILE A 102 6.44 -7.18 0.84
CA ILE A 102 5.15 -6.50 1.10
C ILE A 102 4.59 -6.92 2.44
N ARG A 103 4.52 -8.23 2.73
CA ARG A 103 4.01 -8.74 4.01
C ARG A 103 4.84 -8.25 5.19
N THR A 104 6.17 -8.32 5.07
CA THR A 104 7.08 -7.86 6.12
C THR A 104 6.94 -6.37 6.38
N ALA A 105 6.81 -5.55 5.32
CA ALA A 105 6.61 -4.11 5.45
C ALA A 105 5.26 -3.80 6.11
N TRP A 106 4.18 -4.47 5.69
CA TRP A 106 2.83 -4.22 6.21
C TRP A 106 2.71 -4.58 7.68
N LEU A 107 3.19 -5.75 8.07
CA LEU A 107 3.10 -6.25 9.45
C LEU A 107 3.99 -5.50 10.44
N LYS A 108 4.92 -4.67 9.95
CA LYS A 108 5.70 -3.74 10.79
C LYS A 108 4.93 -2.46 11.15
N THR A 109 3.81 -2.19 10.48
CA THR A 109 2.99 -1.02 10.79
C THR A 109 2.01 -1.30 11.93
N ASP A 110 1.64 -0.27 12.68
CA ASP A 110 0.80 -0.39 13.88
C ASP A 110 -0.58 -1.02 13.57
N PHE A 111 -1.15 -0.67 12.41
CA PHE A 111 -2.47 -1.15 11.97
C PHE A 111 -2.41 -2.29 10.97
N GLY A 112 -1.21 -2.82 10.66
CA GLY A 112 -1.06 -3.93 9.72
C GLY A 112 -1.78 -5.20 10.20
N ASN A 113 -2.69 -5.73 9.37
CA ASN A 113 -3.34 -7.02 9.58
C ASN A 113 -2.66 -8.15 8.77
N VAL A 114 -2.77 -9.39 9.23
CA VAL A 114 -2.26 -10.58 8.55
C VAL A 114 -3.04 -10.94 7.29
N GLN A 115 -4.28 -10.45 7.16
CA GLN A 115 -5.09 -10.61 5.96
C GLN A 115 -4.55 -9.70 4.84
N ILE A 116 -3.75 -10.29 3.97
CA ILE A 116 -3.05 -9.64 2.86
C ILE A 116 -3.24 -10.51 1.62
N ASP A 117 -3.75 -9.93 0.54
CA ASP A 117 -3.87 -10.56 -0.77
C ASP A 117 -2.93 -9.88 -1.77
N ILE A 118 -2.17 -10.66 -2.53
CA ILE A 118 -1.17 -10.19 -3.49
C ILE A 118 -1.35 -10.99 -4.77
N GLN A 119 -1.62 -10.30 -5.87
CA GLN A 119 -1.85 -10.89 -7.18
C GLN A 119 -0.92 -10.24 -8.20
N SER A 120 -0.27 -11.04 -9.05
CA SER A 120 0.47 -10.51 -10.19
C SER A 120 -0.49 -9.99 -11.26
N LEU A 121 -0.20 -8.82 -11.81
CA LEU A 121 -0.99 -8.18 -12.85
C LEU A 121 -0.44 -8.53 -14.22
N THR A 122 -1.34 -8.84 -15.15
CA THR A 122 -1.04 -8.80 -16.58
C THR A 122 -1.17 -7.36 -17.09
N SER A 123 -0.60 -7.07 -18.26
CA SER A 123 -0.59 -5.73 -18.86
C SER A 123 -1.96 -5.09 -19.07
N GLU A 124 -3.04 -5.90 -19.08
CA GLU A 124 -4.42 -5.44 -19.25
C GLU A 124 -5.21 -5.47 -17.93
N GLY A 125 -4.84 -6.33 -16.98
CA GLY A 125 -5.59 -6.53 -15.74
C GLY A 125 -5.59 -5.33 -14.78
N TRP A 126 -4.68 -4.37 -14.96
CA TRP A 126 -4.59 -3.20 -14.10
C TRP A 126 -5.73 -2.19 -14.31
N ILE A 127 -6.20 -2.02 -15.55
CA ILE A 127 -7.32 -1.11 -15.86
C ILE A 127 -8.59 -1.68 -15.26
N ASP A 128 -8.83 -2.98 -15.43
CA ASP A 128 -9.99 -3.65 -14.87
C ASP A 128 -9.97 -3.62 -13.34
N TYR A 129 -8.80 -3.77 -12.73
CA TYR A 129 -8.65 -3.65 -11.28
C TYR A 129 -8.97 -2.24 -10.78
N ILE A 130 -8.33 -1.19 -11.31
CA ILE A 130 -8.63 0.19 -10.91
C ILE A 130 -10.08 0.55 -11.23
N THR A 131 -10.60 0.20 -12.40
CA THR A 131 -11.97 0.61 -12.78
C THR A 131 -13.05 -0.14 -12.03
N LYS A 132 -12.80 -1.36 -11.55
CA LYS A 132 -13.74 -2.07 -10.69
C LYS A 132 -13.82 -1.43 -9.30
N GLU A 133 -12.67 -1.04 -8.74
CA GLU A 133 -12.61 -0.47 -7.39
C GLU A 133 -12.92 1.05 -7.38
N VAL A 134 -12.51 1.81 -8.40
CA VAL A 134 -12.84 3.24 -8.59
C VAL A 134 -14.25 3.43 -9.19
N GLY A 135 -14.78 2.44 -9.92
CA GLY A 135 -16.00 2.53 -10.74
C GLY A 135 -17.33 2.29 -10.03
N ILE A 136 -17.40 2.37 -8.71
CA ILE A 136 -18.67 2.46 -7.97
C ILE A 136 -18.64 3.70 -7.06
N GLY A 137 -18.42 4.88 -7.65
CA GLY A 137 -18.86 6.16 -7.08
C GLY A 137 -17.83 7.09 -6.45
N ASP A 138 -16.59 6.68 -6.17
CA ASP A 138 -15.68 7.43 -5.29
C ASP A 138 -14.25 7.55 -5.85
N ALA A 139 -14.02 8.43 -6.83
CA ALA A 139 -12.65 8.87 -7.17
C ALA A 139 -11.95 9.60 -5.98
N ASP A 140 -12.74 9.98 -4.96
CA ASP A 140 -12.30 10.58 -3.70
C ASP A 140 -11.62 9.58 -2.74
N ASN A 141 -11.74 8.27 -3.00
CA ASN A 141 -11.09 7.23 -2.18
C ASN A 141 -9.61 7.01 -2.51
N VAL A 142 -9.11 7.63 -3.59
CA VAL A 142 -7.68 7.60 -3.91
C VAL A 142 -6.91 8.39 -2.87
N ASP A 143 -5.92 7.75 -2.24
CA ASP A 143 -5.05 8.41 -1.26
C ASP A 143 -3.92 9.15 -1.99
N TYR A 144 -4.27 10.29 -2.58
CA TYR A 144 -3.37 11.14 -3.37
C TYR A 144 -2.09 11.56 -2.61
N ASP A 145 -2.15 11.64 -1.28
CA ASP A 145 -1.01 11.99 -0.42
C ASP A 145 0.09 10.92 -0.42
N ASN A 146 -0.23 9.69 -0.83
CA ASN A 146 0.67 8.54 -0.84
C ASN A 146 0.83 7.92 -2.25
N VAL A 147 0.35 8.60 -3.30
CA VAL A 147 0.59 8.19 -4.68
C VAL A 147 2.07 8.40 -5.03
N HIS A 148 2.70 7.36 -5.58
CA HIS A 148 4.05 7.44 -6.13
C HIS A 148 4.05 6.84 -7.53
N ILE A 149 4.26 7.67 -8.55
CA ILE A 149 4.29 7.26 -9.95
C ILE A 149 5.60 7.75 -10.61
N PRO A 150 6.05 7.13 -11.71
CA PRO A 150 7.26 7.57 -12.39
C PRO A 150 7.08 9.01 -12.88
N GLU A 151 8.08 9.86 -12.63
CA GLU A 151 8.19 11.18 -13.27
C GLU A 151 8.45 11.02 -14.77
N GLU A 152 7.85 11.89 -15.60
CA GLU A 152 7.98 11.87 -17.07
C GLU A 152 9.38 12.18 -17.58
#